data_AF-A0AAV9BE73-F1
#
_entry.id   AF-A0AAV9BE73-F1
#
_cell.length_a   1.000
_cell.length_b   1.000
_cell.length_c   1.000
_cell.angle_alpha   90.00
_cell.angle_beta   90.00
_cell.angle_gamma   90.00
#
_symmetry.space_group_name_H-M   'P 1'
#
loop_
_entity.id
_entity.type
_entity.pdbx_description
1 polymer ?
#
loop_
_entity_poly.entity_id
_entity_poly.type
_entity_poly.pdbx_seq_one_letter_code
_entity_poly.pdbx_strand_id
1 'polypeptide(L)'
;MASLAAPLPGLLRTMTAQTTNTITRNPNRFKSIPFNPPFLRFFPLTPLRNSSGISEAAAHALRGRDDRNFSESVKQILEMAKRASSRRDILHTDFLTPPALKEAMSVLEKLADVKAIAQGGYPQAERCRLSVGHPDIMTVAPDVIAALSIRGNFEYEPCSHGDFLGAILGTGIVRDKLGDILLQSDGGAHVVVVPELVDFLVSALDKVGNVSVSCQGIPLLALEYEPPRTKSFKTIEASLRVDALASAGFKISRSKLVDLISSGDVRINWTPVAKNGATLKTGDLVSVSGKGRLKIGEISQTKKGKYAVELIQYL
;
A
#
# COMPACT_ATOMS: atom_id res chain seq x y z
N MET A 1 81.40 -27.91 22.04
CA MET A 1 81.99 -28.39 20.78
C MET A 1 80.86 -28.87 19.88
N ALA A 2 80.97 -28.55 18.58
CA ALA A 2 80.17 -28.88 17.38
C ALA A 2 79.09 -29.99 17.51
N SER A 3 77.95 -29.98 16.80
CA SER A 3 77.74 -29.79 15.36
C SER A 3 76.21 -29.79 15.13
N LEU A 4 75.58 -28.80 14.48
CA LEU A 4 75.36 -28.67 13.02
C LEU A 4 74.81 -29.95 12.34
N ALA A 5 73.56 -29.90 11.86
CA ALA A 5 73.14 -30.50 10.58
C ALA A 5 71.67 -30.15 10.25
N ALA A 6 71.49 -29.22 9.31
CA ALA A 6 70.43 -29.31 8.31
C ALA A 6 71.10 -29.76 7.00
N PRO A 7 70.37 -30.43 6.07
CA PRO A 7 69.98 -29.73 4.85
C PRO A 7 68.61 -30.13 4.23
N LEU A 8 68.13 -29.22 3.36
CA LEU A 8 67.00 -29.23 2.39
C LEU A 8 67.20 -30.26 1.23
N PRO A 9 66.45 -30.30 0.09
CA PRO A 9 65.19 -29.63 -0.35
C PRO A 9 64.17 -30.57 -1.08
N GLY A 10 62.97 -30.06 -1.42
CA GLY A 10 62.08 -30.69 -2.40
C GLY A 10 60.90 -29.80 -2.84
N LEU A 11 60.99 -29.27 -4.06
CA LEU A 11 59.98 -28.48 -4.82
C LEU A 11 58.63 -29.26 -4.97
N LEU A 12 57.44 -28.68 -5.18
CA LEU A 12 56.99 -27.72 -6.19
C LEU A 12 55.58 -27.14 -5.81
N ARG A 13 55.41 -25.82 -6.00
CA ARG A 13 54.34 -25.14 -6.81
C ARG A 13 52.87 -25.58 -6.57
N THR A 14 51.92 -24.75 -6.12
CA THR A 14 51.31 -23.63 -6.88
C THR A 14 50.20 -22.93 -6.06
N MET A 15 50.16 -21.59 -6.17
CA MET A 15 49.04 -20.61 -6.21
C MET A 15 47.64 -21.08 -5.72
N THR A 16 46.93 -20.36 -4.84
CA THR A 16 46.40 -19.00 -5.06
C THR A 16 45.79 -18.46 -3.75
N ALA A 17 45.93 -17.16 -3.54
CA ALA A 17 45.33 -16.39 -2.45
C ALA A 17 44.01 -15.74 -2.88
N GLN A 18 42.98 -15.76 -2.04
CA GLN A 18 41.88 -14.77 -2.01
C GLN A 18 41.39 -14.66 -0.56
N THR A 19 41.95 -13.73 0.22
CA THR A 19 41.37 -12.40 0.53
C THR A 19 40.04 -12.47 1.28
N THR A 20 40.14 -12.46 2.60
CA THR A 20 39.10 -12.06 3.54
C THR A 20 38.73 -10.59 3.31
N ASN A 21 37.48 -10.32 2.92
CA ASN A 21 36.95 -8.96 2.86
C ASN A 21 36.00 -8.71 4.03
N THR A 22 36.54 -8.02 5.03
CA THR A 22 35.84 -7.42 6.16
C THR A 22 35.04 -6.22 5.64
N ILE A 23 33.70 -6.32 5.62
CA ILE A 23 32.84 -5.15 5.36
C ILE A 23 32.44 -4.54 6.71
N THR A 24 33.21 -3.54 7.13
CA THR A 24 32.86 -2.60 8.20
C THR A 24 31.58 -1.83 7.81
N ARG A 25 30.48 -2.11 8.53
CA ARG A 25 29.23 -1.33 8.47
C ARG A 25 29.44 0.02 9.14
N ASN A 26 29.28 1.09 8.37
CA ASN A 26 29.31 2.47 8.84
C ASN A 26 27.92 2.85 9.43
N PRO A 27 27.80 3.26 10.71
CA PRO A 27 26.50 3.43 11.37
C PRO A 27 25.84 4.81 11.18
N ASN A 28 26.39 5.73 10.40
CA ASN A 28 25.89 7.12 10.31
C ASN A 28 25.37 7.51 8.92
N ARG A 29 24.19 7.02 8.54
CA ARG A 29 23.32 7.68 7.54
C ARG A 29 21.88 7.74 8.02
N PHE A 30 21.67 8.58 9.02
CA PHE A 30 20.37 9.13 9.38
C PHE A 30 19.89 10.08 8.26
N LYS A 31 18.86 9.67 7.52
CA LYS A 31 17.81 10.57 7.01
C LYS A 31 16.50 9.78 6.97
N SER A 32 15.56 10.17 7.82
CA SER A 32 14.14 9.83 7.68
C SER A 32 13.72 10.11 6.24
N ILE A 33 13.34 9.07 5.50
CA ILE A 33 12.80 9.21 4.16
C ILE A 33 11.39 9.81 4.34
N PRO A 34 11.12 11.04 3.85
CA PRO A 34 9.76 11.54 3.86
C PRO A 34 8.94 10.68 2.90
N PHE A 35 7.99 9.92 3.45
CA PHE A 35 7.02 9.15 2.69
C PHE A 35 6.07 10.13 2.00
N ASN A 36 6.33 10.43 0.73
CA ASN A 36 5.42 11.16 -0.13
C ASN A 36 4.70 10.12 -1.01
N PRO A 37 3.42 9.79 -0.77
CA PRO A 37 2.71 8.86 -1.63
C PRO A 37 2.69 9.44 -3.05
N PRO A 38 3.03 8.68 -4.10
CA PRO A 38 3.24 9.19 -5.46
C PRO A 38 1.96 9.66 -6.17
N PHE A 39 0.86 9.89 -5.44
CA PHE A 39 -0.49 10.12 -5.99
C PHE A 39 -1.05 11.54 -5.80
N LEU A 40 -0.31 12.47 -5.20
CA LEU A 40 -0.81 13.83 -4.96
C LEU A 40 0.01 14.86 -5.76
N ARG A 41 -0.43 15.16 -6.98
CA ARG A 41 -0.03 16.38 -7.68
C ARG A 41 -1.02 17.49 -7.35
N PHE A 42 -0.45 18.60 -6.89
CA PHE A 42 -1.05 19.87 -6.53
C PHE A 42 -2.09 20.37 -7.55
N PHE A 43 -3.31 20.60 -7.09
CA PHE A 43 -4.21 21.61 -7.65
C PHE A 43 -4.23 22.80 -6.69
N PRO A 44 -4.10 24.06 -7.16
CA PRO A 44 -4.31 25.21 -6.30
C PRO A 44 -5.82 25.35 -6.09
N LEU A 45 -6.31 24.86 -4.95
CA LEU A 45 -7.65 25.19 -4.47
C LEU A 45 -7.52 26.06 -3.23
N THR A 46 -8.27 27.15 -3.23
CA THR A 46 -8.34 28.12 -2.15
C THR A 46 -8.75 27.45 -0.84
N PRO A 47 -8.03 27.71 0.27
CA PRO A 47 -8.37 27.13 1.56
C PRO A 47 -9.73 27.65 2.04
N LEU A 48 -10.61 26.73 2.49
CA LEU A 48 -11.93 27.08 3.01
C LEU A 48 -11.82 27.45 4.49
N ARG A 49 -12.11 28.71 4.81
CA ARG A 49 -11.90 29.29 6.15
C ARG A 49 -13.09 29.14 7.12
N ASN A 50 -14.26 28.71 6.64
CA ASN A 50 -15.51 28.75 7.42
C ASN A 50 -16.18 27.37 7.59
N SER A 51 -16.80 27.14 8.75
CA SER A 51 -17.48 25.89 9.14
C SER A 51 -18.64 25.48 8.22
N SER A 52 -19.30 26.43 7.56
CA SER A 52 -20.37 26.20 6.58
C SER A 52 -19.84 25.64 5.25
N GLY A 53 -18.70 26.13 4.77
CA GLY A 53 -18.06 25.61 3.54
C GLY A 53 -17.56 24.16 3.69
N ILE A 54 -17.26 23.74 4.93
CA ILE A 54 -16.84 22.38 5.26
C ILE A 54 -18.00 21.39 5.12
N SER A 55 -19.22 21.74 5.56
CA SER A 55 -20.37 20.85 5.40
C SER A 55 -20.84 20.74 3.96
N GLU A 56 -20.71 21.82 3.18
CA GLU A 56 -21.11 21.87 1.78
C GLU A 56 -20.13 21.11 0.86
N ALA A 57 -18.82 21.24 1.11
CA ALA A 57 -17.79 20.44 0.43
C ALA A 57 -17.89 18.95 0.77
N ALA A 58 -18.19 18.60 2.03
CA ALA A 58 -18.47 17.23 2.44
C ALA A 58 -19.76 16.71 1.79
N ALA A 59 -20.84 17.49 1.76
CA ALA A 59 -22.10 17.11 1.12
C ALA A 59 -21.95 16.91 -0.39
N HIS A 60 -21.13 17.72 -1.08
CA HIS A 60 -20.86 17.56 -2.50
C HIS A 60 -19.98 16.33 -2.81
N ALA A 61 -19.01 16.00 -1.94
CA ALA A 61 -18.17 14.80 -2.10
C ALA A 61 -18.95 13.49 -1.88
N LEU A 62 -19.97 13.54 -1.01
CA LEU A 62 -20.84 12.42 -0.64
C LEU A 62 -22.01 12.17 -1.62
N ARG A 63 -22.27 13.04 -2.60
CA ARG A 63 -23.33 12.81 -3.60
C ARG A 63 -22.91 11.73 -4.60
N GLY A 64 -23.58 10.57 -4.53
CA GLY A 64 -23.47 9.49 -5.53
C GLY A 64 -22.68 8.24 -5.11
N ARG A 65 -22.39 8.06 -3.81
CA ARG A 65 -21.67 6.90 -3.28
C ARG A 65 -22.55 6.12 -2.30
N ASP A 66 -23.22 5.08 -2.79
CA ASP A 66 -24.10 4.22 -1.99
C ASP A 66 -23.32 3.20 -1.16
N ASP A 67 -22.44 3.67 -0.26
CA ASP A 67 -21.94 2.88 0.86
C ASP A 67 -22.10 3.72 2.13
N ARG A 68 -23.16 3.46 2.90
CA ARG A 68 -23.45 4.19 4.16
C ARG A 68 -22.24 4.19 5.10
N ASN A 69 -21.60 3.04 5.26
CA ASN A 69 -20.43 2.85 6.13
C ASN A 69 -19.26 3.73 5.69
N PHE A 70 -19.02 3.83 4.39
CA PHE A 70 -17.96 4.65 3.82
C PHE A 70 -18.19 6.15 4.08
N SER A 71 -19.43 6.62 3.85
CA SER A 71 -19.81 8.00 4.13
C SER A 71 -19.69 8.36 5.61
N GLU A 72 -19.94 7.40 6.49
CA GLU A 72 -19.85 7.55 7.93
C GLU A 72 -18.40 7.62 8.40
N SER A 73 -17.52 6.75 7.89
CA SER A 73 -16.08 6.79 8.21
C SER A 73 -15.47 8.15 7.86
N VAL A 74 -15.80 8.73 6.70
CA VAL A 74 -15.28 10.05 6.30
C VAL A 74 -15.79 11.16 7.22
N LYS A 75 -17.07 11.11 7.64
CA LYS A 75 -17.64 12.06 8.60
C LYS A 75 -16.93 11.97 9.97
N GLN A 76 -16.68 10.76 10.45
CA GLN A 76 -15.96 10.53 11.71
C GLN A 76 -14.53 11.09 11.66
N ILE A 77 -13.83 10.92 10.53
CA ILE A 77 -12.49 11.48 10.32
C ILE A 77 -12.53 13.01 10.32
N LEU A 78 -13.54 13.62 9.69
CA LEU A 78 -13.69 15.07 9.70
C LEU A 78 -13.95 15.62 11.11
N GLU A 79 -14.76 14.93 11.90
CA GLU A 79 -14.99 15.28 13.30
C GLU A 79 -13.73 15.09 14.15
N MET A 80 -12.97 14.01 13.91
CA MET A 80 -11.65 13.79 14.52
C MET A 80 -10.70 14.94 14.18
N ALA A 81 -10.65 15.40 12.93
CA ALA A 81 -9.80 16.51 12.51
C ALA A 81 -10.14 17.82 13.22
N LYS A 82 -11.44 18.13 13.36
CA LYS A 82 -11.90 19.30 14.12
C LYS A 82 -11.48 19.23 15.57
N ARG A 83 -11.63 18.06 16.20
CA ARG A 83 -11.20 17.82 17.59
C ARG A 83 -9.69 17.99 17.75
N ALA A 84 -8.90 17.36 16.88
CA ALA A 84 -7.45 17.45 16.88
C ALA A 84 -6.95 18.90 16.73
N SER A 85 -7.56 19.67 15.83
CA SER A 85 -7.25 21.09 15.65
C SER A 85 -7.62 21.93 16.89
N SER A 86 -8.82 21.72 17.45
CA SER A 86 -9.29 22.48 18.63
C SER A 86 -8.52 22.20 19.92
N ARG A 87 -8.16 20.93 20.16
CA ARG A 87 -7.48 20.49 21.39
C ARG A 87 -5.96 20.56 21.29
N ARG A 88 -5.43 20.79 20.09
CA ARG A 88 -3.98 20.71 19.82
C ARG A 88 -3.41 19.32 20.17
N ASP A 89 -4.14 18.28 19.77
CA ASP A 89 -3.72 16.89 19.94
C ASP A 89 -3.48 16.23 18.58
N ILE A 90 -2.80 15.09 18.60
CA ILE A 90 -2.70 14.20 17.45
C ILE A 90 -3.65 13.03 17.67
N LEU A 91 -4.54 12.79 16.71
CA LEU A 91 -5.48 11.68 16.73
C LEU A 91 -5.19 10.73 15.56
N HIS A 92 -5.50 9.46 15.74
CA HIS A 92 -5.22 8.42 14.76
C HIS A 92 -6.48 7.62 14.47
N THR A 93 -6.70 7.29 13.21
CA THR A 93 -7.71 6.32 12.80
C THR A 93 -7.21 4.90 13.00
N ASP A 94 -8.12 3.93 12.88
CA ASP A 94 -7.77 2.56 12.56
C ASP A 94 -7.37 2.44 11.07
N PHE A 95 -7.09 1.23 10.57
CA PHE A 95 -6.70 1.04 9.18
C PHE A 95 -7.87 1.32 8.24
N LEU A 96 -7.68 2.32 7.38
CA LEU A 96 -8.62 2.70 6.34
C LEU A 96 -8.36 1.90 5.07
N THR A 97 -9.42 1.62 4.33
CA THR A 97 -9.32 1.08 2.98
C THR A 97 -8.79 2.16 2.01
N PRO A 98 -8.15 1.77 0.89
CA PRO A 98 -7.64 2.75 -0.09
C PRO A 98 -8.67 3.80 -0.55
N PRO A 99 -9.95 3.45 -0.83
CA PRO A 99 -10.97 4.44 -1.16
C PRO A 99 -11.21 5.45 -0.03
N ALA A 100 -11.32 4.96 1.21
CA ALA A 100 -11.66 5.79 2.37
C ALA A 100 -10.52 6.75 2.69
N LEU A 101 -9.28 6.25 2.61
CA LEU A 101 -8.09 7.06 2.78
C LEU A 101 -8.00 8.17 1.73
N LYS A 102 -8.22 7.84 0.45
CA LYS A 102 -8.14 8.82 -0.65
C LYS A 102 -9.14 9.95 -0.47
N GLU A 103 -10.37 9.64 -0.09
CA GLU A 103 -11.37 10.68 0.16
C GLU A 103 -11.06 11.48 1.43
N ALA A 104 -10.72 10.81 2.52
CA ALA A 104 -10.36 11.49 3.76
C ALA A 104 -9.23 12.49 3.52
N MET A 105 -8.17 12.10 2.84
CA MET A 105 -7.07 12.99 2.48
C MET A 105 -7.54 14.17 1.64
N SER A 106 -8.36 13.94 0.60
CA SER A 106 -8.87 15.02 -0.26
C SER A 106 -9.75 16.03 0.48
N VAL A 107 -10.47 15.60 1.52
CA VAL A 107 -11.27 16.50 2.37
C VAL A 107 -10.37 17.26 3.35
N LEU A 108 -9.41 16.57 3.98
CA LEU A 108 -8.52 17.15 4.98
C LEU A 108 -7.54 18.17 4.38
N GLU A 109 -7.08 17.95 3.15
CA GLU A 109 -6.22 18.90 2.42
C GLU A 109 -6.85 20.28 2.22
N LYS A 110 -8.19 20.39 2.31
CA LYS A 110 -8.91 21.67 2.20
C LYS A 110 -8.92 22.45 3.51
N LEU A 111 -8.52 21.82 4.62
CA LEU A 111 -8.48 22.42 5.95
C LEU A 111 -7.08 22.97 6.21
N ALA A 112 -6.96 24.29 6.34
CA ALA A 112 -5.66 24.93 6.53
C ALA A 112 -5.00 24.60 7.88
N ASP A 113 -5.81 24.34 8.91
CA ASP A 113 -5.34 24.20 10.30
C ASP A 113 -5.10 22.73 10.69
N VAL A 114 -4.98 21.85 9.70
CA VAL A 114 -4.87 20.41 9.90
C VAL A 114 -3.77 19.83 9.00
N LYS A 115 -2.88 19.05 9.60
CA LYS A 115 -1.94 18.18 8.90
C LYS A 115 -2.41 16.74 9.03
N ALA A 116 -2.33 16.00 7.92
CA ALA A 116 -2.70 14.60 7.85
C ALA A 116 -1.54 13.77 7.29
N ILE A 117 -1.23 12.64 7.93
CA ILE A 117 -0.16 11.71 7.51
C ILE A 117 -0.74 10.30 7.46
N ALA A 118 -0.61 9.64 6.31
CA ALA A 118 -1.01 8.26 6.13
C ALA A 118 0.18 7.31 6.30
N GLN A 119 0.00 6.22 7.06
CA GLN A 119 1.04 5.22 7.34
C GLN A 119 0.50 3.80 7.21
N GLY A 120 1.16 2.99 6.37
CA GLY A 120 0.83 1.56 6.18
C GLY A 120 2.01 0.60 6.35
N GLY A 121 3.20 1.11 6.75
CA GLY A 121 4.38 0.31 7.10
C GLY A 121 5.38 0.14 5.99
N TYR A 122 4.93 0.14 4.75
CA TYR A 122 5.78 0.03 3.57
C TYR A 122 5.23 0.87 2.41
N PRO A 123 6.02 1.15 1.36
CA PRO A 123 5.64 2.15 0.36
C PRO A 123 4.38 1.85 -0.47
N GLN A 124 3.99 0.59 -0.58
CA GLN A 124 2.88 0.12 -1.41
C GLN A 124 1.70 -0.40 -0.59
N ALA A 125 1.63 -0.03 0.70
CA ALA A 125 0.53 -0.42 1.55
C ALA A 125 -0.82 0.03 0.99
N GLU A 126 -1.75 -0.91 0.89
CA GLU A 126 -3.14 -0.66 0.51
C GLU A 126 -3.91 -0.09 1.71
N ARG A 127 -3.75 -0.71 2.88
CA ARG A 127 -4.41 -0.26 4.11
C ARG A 127 -3.47 0.61 4.93
N CYS A 128 -3.91 1.83 5.23
CA CYS A 128 -3.12 2.78 6.02
C CYS A 128 -3.94 3.33 7.19
N ARG A 129 -3.26 3.64 8.29
CA ARG A 129 -3.78 4.49 9.35
C ARG A 129 -3.54 5.95 9.01
N LEU A 130 -4.49 6.80 9.38
CA LEU A 130 -4.41 8.23 9.16
C LEU A 130 -4.21 8.93 10.50
N SER A 131 -3.12 9.67 10.60
CA SER A 131 -2.81 10.54 11.72
C SER A 131 -3.21 11.97 11.37
N VAL A 132 -4.00 12.62 12.22
CA VAL A 132 -4.52 13.97 12.00
C VAL A 132 -4.20 14.85 13.22
N GLY A 133 -3.64 16.03 13.00
CA GLY A 133 -3.25 16.95 14.07
C GLY A 133 -2.95 18.34 13.57
N HIS A 134 -2.68 19.27 14.49
CA HIS A 134 -2.26 20.62 14.11
C HIS A 134 -0.85 20.59 13.47
N PRO A 135 -0.59 21.33 12.37
CA PRO A 135 0.71 21.34 11.69
C PRO A 135 1.91 21.59 12.61
N ASP A 136 1.77 22.49 13.58
CA ASP A 136 2.83 22.84 14.54
C ASP A 136 3.27 21.70 15.46
N ILE A 137 2.38 20.72 15.71
CA ILE A 137 2.60 19.63 16.66
C ILE A 137 3.02 18.38 15.90
N MET A 138 2.40 18.14 14.75
CA MET A 138 2.69 17.02 13.87
C MET A 138 3.95 17.30 13.02
N THR A 139 5.09 17.41 13.69
CA THR A 139 6.40 17.67 13.06
C THR A 139 7.04 16.39 12.51
N VAL A 140 6.83 15.25 13.19
CA VAL A 140 7.35 13.93 12.82
C VAL A 140 6.19 12.97 12.55
N ALA A 141 6.42 11.96 11.71
CA ALA A 141 5.47 10.88 11.51
C ALA A 141 5.34 10.07 12.82
N PRO A 142 4.14 9.98 13.41
CA PRO A 142 3.95 9.29 14.68
C PRO A 142 4.11 7.77 14.51
N ASP A 143 4.57 7.08 15.55
CA ASP A 143 4.66 5.62 15.52
C ASP A 143 3.29 5.00 15.82
N VAL A 144 2.55 4.71 14.76
CA VAL A 144 1.16 4.26 14.83
C VAL A 144 0.96 2.88 14.23
N ILE A 145 2.02 2.18 13.85
CA ILE A 145 1.90 0.89 13.18
C ILE A 145 3.03 -0.03 13.62
N ALA A 146 2.72 -1.29 13.79
CA ALA A 146 3.69 -2.33 14.10
C ALA A 146 3.63 -3.44 13.07
N ALA A 147 4.72 -4.21 12.97
CA ALA A 147 4.81 -5.37 12.12
C ALA A 147 5.04 -6.64 12.95
N LEU A 148 4.41 -7.73 12.52
CA LEU A 148 4.56 -9.06 13.07
C LEU A 148 5.09 -10.00 11.99
N SER A 149 5.94 -10.94 12.37
CA SER A 149 6.34 -12.09 11.56
C SER A 149 5.65 -13.34 12.10
N ILE A 150 4.96 -14.05 11.22
CA ILE A 150 4.28 -15.32 11.50
C ILE A 150 5.01 -16.40 10.72
N ARG A 151 5.61 -17.35 11.43
CA ARG A 151 6.40 -18.44 10.84
C ARG A 151 5.87 -19.78 11.31
N GLY A 152 5.85 -20.75 10.42
CA GLY A 152 5.39 -22.12 10.68
C GLY A 152 5.92 -23.05 9.59
N ASN A 153 5.69 -24.35 9.75
CA ASN A 153 6.06 -25.31 8.72
C ASN A 153 4.95 -25.42 7.67
N PHE A 154 5.00 -24.54 6.66
CA PHE A 154 4.01 -24.46 5.58
C PHE A 154 4.37 -25.26 4.32
N GLU A 155 5.47 -26.04 4.34
CA GLU A 155 5.93 -26.81 3.17
C GLU A 155 4.89 -27.82 2.68
N TYR A 156 4.14 -28.43 3.62
CA TYR A 156 3.18 -29.48 3.33
C TYR A 156 1.73 -28.98 3.28
N GLU A 157 1.44 -27.84 3.91
CA GLU A 157 0.11 -27.24 3.98
C GLU A 157 0.23 -25.74 3.73
N PRO A 158 0.30 -25.32 2.46
CA PRO A 158 0.45 -23.92 2.10
C PRO A 158 -0.80 -23.14 2.52
N CYS A 159 -0.60 -22.10 3.31
CA CYS A 159 -1.68 -21.22 3.75
C CYS A 159 -1.84 -20.03 2.79
N SER A 160 -3.08 -19.71 2.47
CA SER A 160 -3.43 -18.54 1.69
C SER A 160 -3.52 -17.30 2.58
N HIS A 161 -3.59 -16.11 1.96
CA HIS A 161 -3.89 -14.87 2.68
C HIS A 161 -5.19 -14.98 3.51
N GLY A 162 -6.19 -15.72 3.04
CA GLY A 162 -7.45 -15.93 3.73
C GLY A 162 -7.29 -16.68 5.05
N ASP A 163 -6.35 -17.63 5.11
CA ASP A 163 -6.11 -18.46 6.29
C ASP A 163 -5.42 -17.66 7.41
N PHE A 164 -4.40 -16.87 7.06
CA PHE A 164 -3.78 -15.93 8.01
C PHE A 164 -4.79 -14.91 8.52
N LEU A 165 -5.60 -14.34 7.63
CA LEU A 165 -6.64 -13.40 8.03
C LEU A 165 -7.66 -14.07 8.96
N GLY A 166 -8.13 -15.25 8.61
CA GLY A 166 -9.10 -16.02 9.41
C GLY A 166 -8.56 -16.36 10.80
N ALA A 167 -7.31 -16.80 10.89
CA ALA A 167 -6.66 -17.12 12.16
C ALA A 167 -6.55 -15.89 13.07
N ILE A 168 -6.12 -14.75 12.51
CA ILE A 168 -6.00 -13.50 13.28
C ILE A 168 -7.37 -13.00 13.74
N LEU A 169 -8.38 -12.98 12.87
CA LEU A 169 -9.73 -12.58 13.26
C LEU A 169 -10.34 -13.56 14.28
N GLY A 170 -9.97 -14.85 14.22
CA GLY A 170 -10.36 -15.87 15.19
C GLY A 170 -9.89 -15.60 16.62
N THR A 171 -8.83 -14.80 16.81
CA THR A 171 -8.39 -14.34 18.14
C THR A 171 -9.33 -13.27 18.76
N GLY A 172 -10.31 -12.76 18.00
CA GLY A 172 -11.25 -11.72 18.44
C GLY A 172 -10.86 -10.31 18.00
N ILE A 173 -9.81 -10.14 17.20
CA ILE A 173 -9.41 -8.84 16.66
C ILE A 173 -10.34 -8.42 15.53
N VAL A 174 -10.72 -7.14 15.52
CA VAL A 174 -11.50 -6.55 14.43
C VAL A 174 -10.62 -6.23 13.22
N ARG A 175 -11.17 -6.43 12.01
CA ARG A 175 -10.45 -6.23 10.73
C ARG A 175 -9.84 -4.84 10.57
N ASP A 176 -10.44 -3.82 11.19
CA ASP A 176 -9.99 -2.44 11.09
C ASP A 176 -8.69 -2.18 11.86
N LYS A 177 -8.35 -3.02 12.84
CA LYS A 177 -7.05 -2.95 13.54
C LYS A 177 -5.92 -3.65 12.79
N LEU A 178 -6.23 -4.25 11.64
CA LEU A 178 -5.29 -4.99 10.81
C LEU A 178 -5.06 -4.27 9.48
N GLY A 179 -3.78 -4.13 9.12
CA GLY A 179 -3.32 -3.59 7.86
C GLY A 179 -3.27 -4.67 6.77
N ASP A 180 -2.16 -4.71 6.06
CA ASP A 180 -1.91 -5.68 4.99
C ASP A 180 -1.22 -6.94 5.54
N ILE A 181 -1.50 -8.08 4.89
CA ILE A 181 -0.86 -9.37 5.14
C ILE A 181 0.02 -9.68 3.93
N LEU A 182 1.32 -9.78 4.16
CA LEU A 182 2.34 -9.99 3.15
C LEU A 182 2.83 -11.43 3.24
N LEU A 183 2.37 -12.28 2.33
CA LEU A 183 2.83 -13.66 2.24
C LEU A 183 4.32 -13.69 1.88
N GLN A 184 5.05 -14.56 2.55
CA GLN A 184 6.48 -14.76 2.39
C GLN A 184 6.73 -15.98 1.49
N SER A 185 7.92 -16.03 0.88
CA SER A 185 8.30 -17.12 -0.03
C SER A 185 8.45 -18.48 0.67
N ASP A 186 8.72 -18.48 1.97
CA ASP A 186 8.76 -19.67 2.83
C ASP A 186 7.37 -20.13 3.31
N GLY A 187 6.31 -19.49 2.81
CA GLY A 187 4.92 -19.78 3.19
C GLY A 187 4.45 -19.07 4.47
N GLY A 188 5.34 -18.37 5.17
CA GLY A 188 4.98 -17.51 6.30
C GLY A 188 4.27 -16.22 5.89
N ALA A 189 4.05 -15.33 6.85
CA ALA A 189 3.47 -14.02 6.57
C ALA A 189 4.05 -12.93 7.46
N HIS A 190 4.18 -11.72 6.90
CA HIS A 190 4.34 -10.50 7.66
C HIS A 190 3.02 -9.76 7.73
N VAL A 191 2.65 -9.23 8.89
CA VAL A 191 1.36 -8.56 9.09
C VAL A 191 1.57 -7.21 9.73
N VAL A 192 0.90 -6.20 9.17
CA VAL A 192 0.87 -4.85 9.75
C VAL A 192 -0.34 -4.73 10.68
N VAL A 193 -0.14 -4.24 11.89
CA VAL A 193 -1.18 -4.12 12.94
C VAL A 193 -1.07 -2.82 13.72
N VAL A 194 -2.09 -2.52 14.52
CA VAL A 194 -2.00 -1.47 15.55
C VAL A 194 -0.99 -1.90 16.62
N PRO A 195 -0.08 -1.01 17.08
CA PRO A 195 0.97 -1.37 18.06
C PRO A 195 0.46 -2.03 19.33
N GLU A 196 -0.71 -1.61 19.82
CA GLU A 196 -1.39 -2.14 21.02
C GLU A 196 -1.71 -3.64 20.93
N LEU A 197 -1.77 -4.22 19.73
CA LEU A 197 -2.12 -5.62 19.51
C LEU A 197 -0.91 -6.56 19.37
N VAL A 198 0.32 -6.03 19.38
CA VAL A 198 1.53 -6.83 19.18
C VAL A 198 1.65 -7.93 20.24
N ASP A 199 1.65 -7.56 21.52
CA ASP A 199 1.84 -8.52 22.63
C ASP A 199 0.71 -9.55 22.68
N PHE A 200 -0.52 -9.10 22.42
CA PHE A 200 -1.68 -9.98 22.36
C PHE A 200 -1.54 -11.01 21.24
N LEU A 201 -1.20 -10.59 20.02
CA LEU A 201 -1.04 -11.50 18.89
C LEU A 201 0.14 -12.46 19.05
N VAL A 202 1.25 -11.98 19.59
CA VAL A 202 2.41 -12.82 19.91
C VAL A 202 2.03 -13.94 20.89
N SER A 203 1.14 -13.66 21.85
CA SER A 203 0.69 -14.65 22.83
C SER A 203 -0.48 -15.52 22.36
N ALA A 204 -1.38 -15.01 21.52
CA ALA A 204 -2.66 -15.65 21.21
C ALA A 204 -2.65 -16.39 19.86
N LEU A 205 -1.78 -16.01 18.92
CA LEU A 205 -1.73 -16.61 17.59
C LEU A 205 -0.71 -17.76 17.56
N ASP A 206 -1.18 -18.97 17.86
CA ASP A 206 -0.38 -20.20 17.91
C ASP A 206 -0.61 -21.12 16.71
N LYS A 207 -1.65 -20.86 15.90
CA LYS A 207 -2.06 -21.70 14.79
C LYS A 207 -2.62 -20.90 13.61
N VAL A 208 -2.27 -21.30 12.39
CA VAL A 208 -2.88 -20.83 11.13
C VAL A 208 -3.30 -22.06 10.32
N GLY A 209 -4.59 -22.18 10.02
CA GLY A 209 -5.13 -23.42 9.45
C GLY A 209 -4.90 -24.61 10.40
N ASN A 210 -4.19 -25.65 9.92
CA ASN A 210 -3.73 -26.76 10.76
C ASN A 210 -2.28 -26.64 11.26
N VAL A 211 -1.55 -25.61 10.82
CA VAL A 211 -0.12 -25.45 11.09
C VAL A 211 0.11 -24.65 12.37
N SER A 212 0.90 -25.19 13.30
CA SER A 212 1.37 -24.43 14.46
C SER A 212 2.37 -23.36 14.04
N VAL A 213 2.19 -22.14 14.55
CA VAL A 213 2.99 -20.97 14.17
C VAL A 213 3.64 -20.31 15.39
N SER A 214 4.73 -19.61 15.13
CA SER A 214 5.36 -18.66 16.03
C SER A 214 5.13 -17.25 15.50
N CYS A 215 4.59 -16.37 16.35
CA CYS A 215 4.36 -14.97 16.03
C CYS A 215 5.33 -14.09 16.83
N GLN A 216 6.01 -13.15 16.17
CA GLN A 216 6.98 -12.25 16.81
C GLN A 216 6.91 -10.84 16.23
N GLY A 217 7.12 -9.82 17.06
CA GLY A 217 7.29 -8.44 16.60
C GLY A 217 8.58 -8.26 15.81
N ILE A 218 8.49 -7.55 14.68
CA ILE A 218 9.64 -7.19 13.85
C ILE A 218 9.67 -5.68 13.57
N PRO A 219 10.85 -5.08 13.36
CA PRO A 219 10.94 -3.71 12.90
C PRO A 219 10.27 -3.54 11.53
N LEU A 220 9.64 -2.38 11.29
CA LEU A 220 9.03 -2.08 9.98
C LEU A 220 10.04 -2.17 8.82
N LEU A 221 11.32 -1.90 9.06
CA LEU A 221 12.38 -2.03 8.06
C LEU A 221 12.66 -3.48 7.64
N ALA A 222 12.26 -4.45 8.45
CA ALA A 222 12.37 -5.87 8.16
C ALA A 222 11.14 -6.42 7.42
N LEU A 223 10.16 -5.57 7.09
CA LEU A 223 9.03 -5.96 6.25
C LEU A 223 9.52 -6.31 4.85
N GLU A 224 9.56 -7.61 4.58
CA GLU A 224 9.71 -8.15 3.24
C GLU A 224 8.36 -8.07 2.52
N TYR A 225 8.33 -7.27 1.46
CA TYR A 225 7.20 -7.17 0.54
C TYR A 225 7.70 -7.41 -0.88
N GLU A 226 7.02 -8.31 -1.60
CA GLU A 226 7.22 -8.41 -3.04
C GLU A 226 6.37 -7.34 -3.72
N PRO A 227 6.96 -6.44 -4.54
CA PRO A 227 6.17 -5.56 -5.37
C PRO A 227 5.22 -6.41 -6.22
N PRO A 228 3.95 -5.99 -6.40
CA PRO A 228 3.00 -6.72 -7.24
C PRO A 228 3.64 -7.01 -8.60
N ARG A 229 3.50 -8.25 -9.09
CA ARG A 229 4.00 -8.59 -10.41
C ARG A 229 3.23 -7.77 -11.43
N THR A 230 3.88 -6.77 -12.02
CA THR A 230 3.25 -5.93 -13.04
C THR A 230 3.81 -6.22 -14.41
N LYS A 231 2.92 -6.22 -15.42
CA LYS A 231 3.29 -6.19 -16.82
C LYS A 231 2.97 -4.84 -17.42
N SER A 232 4.00 -4.09 -17.81
CA SER A 232 3.83 -2.84 -18.55
C SER A 232 3.90 -3.06 -20.06
N PHE A 233 3.04 -2.38 -20.80
CA PHE A 233 3.08 -2.35 -22.26
C PHE A 233 2.46 -1.06 -22.79
N LYS A 234 2.80 -0.69 -24.03
CA LYS A 234 2.26 0.50 -24.69
C LYS A 234 1.22 0.09 -25.73
N THR A 235 0.09 0.79 -25.75
CA THR A 235 -0.92 0.67 -26.80
C THR A 235 -1.17 2.02 -27.46
N ILE A 236 -1.69 2.00 -28.70
CA ILE A 236 -2.11 3.20 -29.43
C ILE A 236 -3.61 3.13 -29.65
N GLU A 237 -4.36 3.95 -28.93
CA GLU A 237 -5.82 4.02 -29.02
C GLU A 237 -6.29 5.31 -29.67
N ALA A 238 -7.44 5.24 -30.35
CA ALA A 238 -8.08 6.41 -30.96
C ALA A 238 -8.74 7.33 -29.92
N SER A 239 -9.03 6.81 -28.71
CA SER A 239 -9.68 7.56 -27.63
C SER A 239 -9.25 7.05 -26.27
N LEU A 240 -9.31 7.90 -25.25
CA LEU A 240 -9.00 7.55 -23.85
C LEU A 240 -10.19 6.94 -23.09
N ARG A 241 -11.16 6.36 -23.81
CA ARG A 241 -12.33 5.76 -23.17
C ARG A 241 -11.96 4.48 -22.43
N VAL A 242 -12.67 4.21 -21.34
CA VAL A 242 -12.47 3.01 -20.50
C VAL A 242 -12.65 1.73 -21.30
N ASP A 243 -13.64 1.67 -22.20
CA ASP A 243 -13.90 0.52 -23.06
C ASP A 243 -12.73 0.25 -24.03
N ALA A 244 -12.12 1.29 -24.59
CA ALA A 244 -10.96 1.17 -25.47
C ALA A 244 -9.70 0.70 -24.71
N LEU A 245 -9.35 1.37 -23.62
CA LEU A 245 -8.10 1.12 -22.90
C LEU A 245 -8.13 -0.17 -22.09
N ALA A 246 -9.24 -0.49 -21.42
CA ALA A 246 -9.33 -1.73 -20.65
C ALA A 246 -9.50 -2.97 -21.57
N SER A 247 -10.07 -2.82 -22.77
CA SER A 247 -10.08 -3.89 -23.78
C SER A 247 -8.65 -4.26 -24.21
N ALA A 248 -7.82 -3.26 -24.50
CA ALA A 248 -6.41 -3.45 -24.81
C ALA A 248 -5.62 -4.01 -23.61
N GLY A 249 -5.92 -3.51 -22.40
CA GLY A 249 -5.30 -3.91 -21.14
C GLY A 249 -5.52 -5.37 -20.76
N PHE A 250 -6.79 -5.81 -20.74
CA PHE A 250 -7.18 -7.15 -20.30
C PHE A 250 -7.32 -8.16 -21.44
N LYS A 251 -7.05 -7.75 -22.69
CA LYS A 251 -7.18 -8.58 -23.90
C LYS A 251 -8.58 -9.20 -24.05
N ILE A 252 -9.61 -8.40 -23.82
CA ILE A 252 -11.01 -8.79 -24.00
C ILE A 252 -11.64 -7.91 -25.09
N SER A 253 -12.67 -8.41 -25.78
CA SER A 253 -13.36 -7.60 -26.79
C SER A 253 -14.05 -6.39 -26.16
N ARG A 254 -14.15 -5.30 -26.92
CA ARG A 254 -14.84 -4.07 -26.48
C ARG A 254 -16.31 -4.33 -26.15
N SER A 255 -17.00 -5.18 -26.92
CA SER A 255 -18.39 -5.57 -26.65
C SER A 255 -18.53 -6.23 -25.28
N LYS A 256 -17.67 -7.21 -24.99
CA LYS A 256 -17.68 -7.91 -23.70
C LYS A 256 -17.37 -6.96 -22.53
N LEU A 257 -16.48 -6.00 -22.74
CA LEU A 257 -16.17 -5.01 -21.70
C LEU A 257 -17.34 -4.03 -21.49
N VAL A 258 -18.06 -3.64 -22.55
CA VAL A 258 -19.29 -2.84 -22.45
C VAL A 258 -20.35 -3.57 -21.62
N ASP A 259 -20.50 -4.89 -21.81
CA ASP A 259 -21.40 -5.71 -21.00
C ASP A 259 -20.98 -5.71 -19.52
N LEU A 260 -19.67 -5.86 -19.25
CA LEU A 260 -19.12 -5.81 -17.88
C LEU A 260 -19.26 -4.43 -17.21
N ILE A 261 -19.18 -3.34 -17.99
CA ILE A 261 -19.44 -2.00 -17.46
C ILE A 261 -20.93 -1.89 -17.10
N SER A 262 -21.81 -2.39 -17.96
CA SER A 262 -23.26 -2.36 -17.76
C SER A 262 -23.71 -3.23 -16.58
N SER A 263 -23.00 -4.34 -16.29
CA SER A 263 -23.22 -5.17 -15.11
C SER A 263 -22.63 -4.62 -13.81
N GLY A 264 -21.88 -3.51 -13.86
CA GLY A 264 -21.21 -2.91 -12.69
C GLY A 264 -19.92 -3.61 -12.27
N ASP A 265 -19.37 -4.48 -13.11
CA ASP A 265 -18.14 -5.24 -12.84
C ASP A 265 -16.86 -4.45 -13.10
N VAL A 266 -16.98 -3.22 -13.61
CA VAL A 266 -15.86 -2.33 -13.89
C VAL A 266 -15.88 -1.14 -12.94
N ARG A 267 -14.75 -0.92 -12.27
CA ARG A 267 -14.55 0.20 -11.35
C ARG A 267 -13.36 1.05 -11.80
N ILE A 268 -13.50 2.37 -11.75
CA ILE A 268 -12.40 3.32 -11.90
C ILE A 268 -12.15 3.94 -10.53
N ASN A 269 -10.93 3.83 -10.02
CA ASN A 269 -10.56 4.33 -8.70
C ASN A 269 -11.58 3.89 -7.64
N TRP A 270 -11.89 2.59 -7.62
CA TRP A 270 -12.85 1.94 -6.72
C TRP A 270 -14.32 2.36 -6.88
N THR A 271 -14.64 3.27 -7.80
CA THR A 271 -16.02 3.70 -8.06
C THR A 271 -16.59 2.95 -9.27
N PRO A 272 -17.80 2.38 -9.19
CA PRO A 272 -18.42 1.70 -10.32
C PRO A 272 -18.67 2.66 -11.48
N VAL A 273 -18.39 2.19 -12.69
CA VAL A 273 -18.57 2.99 -13.91
C VAL A 273 -19.95 2.71 -14.48
N ALA A 274 -20.85 3.69 -14.46
CA ALA A 274 -22.17 3.55 -15.08
C ALA A 274 -22.19 3.91 -16.57
N LYS A 275 -21.17 4.61 -17.08
CA LYS A 275 -21.12 5.10 -18.47
C LYS A 275 -19.93 4.51 -19.22
N ASN A 276 -20.21 3.78 -20.30
CA ASN A 276 -19.21 3.19 -21.20
C ASN A 276 -18.20 4.22 -21.77
N GLY A 277 -18.62 5.48 -21.89
CA GLY A 277 -17.78 6.57 -22.41
C GLY A 277 -16.92 7.30 -21.39
N ALA A 278 -16.76 6.79 -20.17
CA ALA A 278 -15.88 7.39 -19.19
C ALA A 278 -14.44 7.49 -19.73
N THR A 279 -13.87 8.68 -19.68
CA THR A 279 -12.48 8.94 -20.11
C THR A 279 -11.51 8.74 -18.96
N LEU A 280 -10.45 8.00 -19.22
CA LEU A 280 -9.37 7.73 -18.26
C LEU A 280 -8.26 8.77 -18.36
N LYS A 281 -7.58 8.98 -17.23
CA LYS A 281 -6.44 9.86 -17.09
C LYS A 281 -5.23 9.09 -16.58
N THR A 282 -4.04 9.66 -16.76
CA THR A 282 -2.82 9.13 -16.15
C THR A 282 -2.99 9.00 -14.64
N GLY A 283 -2.62 7.84 -14.11
CA GLY A 283 -2.74 7.49 -12.70
C GLY A 283 -4.04 6.77 -12.33
N ASP A 284 -5.04 6.73 -13.20
CA ASP A 284 -6.29 6.02 -12.92
C ASP A 284 -6.06 4.51 -12.78
N LEU A 285 -6.78 3.90 -11.83
CA LEU A 285 -6.79 2.45 -11.62
C LEU A 285 -8.14 1.88 -12.07
N VAL A 286 -8.11 1.05 -13.12
CA VAL A 286 -9.27 0.32 -13.61
C VAL A 286 -9.25 -1.10 -13.02
N SER A 287 -10.32 -1.50 -12.36
CA SER A 287 -10.49 -2.87 -11.86
C SER A 287 -11.68 -3.52 -12.56
N VAL A 288 -11.48 -4.76 -12.99
CA VAL A 288 -12.52 -5.58 -13.63
C VAL A 288 -12.64 -6.87 -12.84
N SER A 289 -13.86 -7.18 -12.36
CA SER A 289 -14.16 -8.40 -11.61
C SER A 289 -13.64 -9.64 -12.36
N GLY A 290 -12.84 -10.46 -11.69
CA GLY A 290 -12.28 -11.70 -12.27
C GLY A 290 -11.22 -11.51 -13.37
N LYS A 291 -10.78 -10.28 -13.66
CA LYS A 291 -9.70 -9.99 -14.64
C LYS A 291 -8.53 -9.22 -14.05
N GLY A 292 -8.70 -8.63 -12.86
CA GLY A 292 -7.62 -7.97 -12.11
C GLY A 292 -7.68 -6.46 -12.20
N ARG A 293 -6.50 -5.83 -12.12
CA ARG A 293 -6.35 -4.37 -12.05
C ARG A 293 -5.40 -3.87 -13.14
N LEU A 294 -5.68 -2.68 -13.66
CA LEU A 294 -4.94 -2.02 -14.72
C LEU A 294 -4.73 -0.55 -14.34
N LYS A 295 -3.48 -0.13 -14.17
CA LYS A 295 -3.13 1.27 -13.94
C LYS A 295 -2.76 1.95 -15.25
N ILE A 296 -3.33 3.13 -15.47
CA ILE A 296 -3.03 3.97 -16.62
C ILE A 296 -1.75 4.74 -16.32
N GLY A 297 -0.72 4.48 -17.09
CA GLY A 297 0.57 5.17 -17.01
C GLY A 297 0.55 6.48 -17.80
N GLU A 298 1.69 6.79 -18.41
CA GLU A 298 1.84 8.00 -19.21
C GLU A 298 0.94 7.97 -20.46
N ILE A 299 0.26 9.08 -20.72
CA ILE A 299 -0.54 9.31 -21.92
C ILE A 299 0.15 10.38 -22.77
N SER A 300 0.45 10.06 -24.02
CA SER A 300 1.04 10.96 -25.00
C SER A 300 0.23 10.96 -26.29
N GLN A 301 0.31 12.05 -27.06
CA GLN A 301 -0.37 12.13 -28.35
C GLN A 301 0.61 11.88 -29.50
N THR A 302 0.22 11.02 -30.44
CA THR A 302 0.99 10.71 -31.64
C THR A 302 0.82 11.80 -32.70
N LYS A 303 1.75 11.89 -33.65
CA LYS A 303 1.68 12.82 -34.80
C LYS A 303 0.40 12.65 -35.64
N LYS A 304 -0.26 11.49 -35.57
CA LYS A 304 -1.53 11.18 -36.28
C LYS A 304 -2.77 11.42 -35.41
N GLY A 305 -2.65 12.13 -34.30
CA GLY A 305 -3.76 12.50 -33.41
C GLY A 305 -4.25 11.40 -32.46
N LYS A 306 -3.74 10.16 -32.56
CA LYS A 306 -4.07 9.05 -31.65
C LYS A 306 -3.33 9.17 -30.31
N TYR A 307 -3.81 8.49 -29.28
CA TYR A 307 -3.18 8.46 -27.95
C TYR A 307 -2.28 7.22 -27.81
N ALA A 308 -1.00 7.43 -27.52
CA ALA A 308 -0.09 6.39 -27.07
C ALA A 308 -0.13 6.35 -25.53
N VAL A 309 -0.57 5.22 -24.99
CA VAL A 309 -0.82 5.05 -23.55
C VAL A 309 -0.01 3.89 -23.03
N GLU A 310 0.70 4.12 -21.93
CA GLU A 310 1.31 3.05 -21.14
C GLU A 310 0.25 2.42 -20.23
N LEU A 311 0.14 1.10 -20.27
CA LEU A 311 -0.76 0.31 -19.45
C LEU A 311 0.05 -0.61 -18.55
N ILE A 312 -0.24 -0.58 -17.26
CA ILE A 312 0.42 -1.40 -16.24
C ILE A 312 -0.62 -2.37 -15.68
N GLN A 313 -0.55 -3.63 -16.09
CA GLN A 313 -1.43 -4.68 -15.62
C GLN A 313 -0.84 -5.34 -14.37
N TYR A 314 -1.63 -5.47 -13.32
CA TYR A 314 -1.29 -6.26 -12.13
C TYR A 314 -1.65 -7.72 -12.41
N LEU A 315 -0.67 -8.62 -12.26
CA LEU A 315 -0.77 -10.06 -12.49
C LEU A 315 -1.14 -10.81 -11.21
#